data_AF-A0A963MQN9-F1
#
_entry.id   AF-A0A963MQN9-F1
#
_cell.length_a   1.000
_cell.length_b   1.000
_cell.length_c   1.000
_cell.angle_alpha   90.00
_cell.angle_beta   90.00
_cell.angle_gamma   90.00
#
_symmetry.space_group_name_H-M   'P 1'
#
loop_
_entity.id
_entity.type
_entity.pdbx_description
1 polymer ?
#
loop_
_entity_poly.entity_id
_entity_poly.type
_entity_poly.pdbx_seq_one_letter_code
_entity_poly.pdbx_strand_id
1 'polypeptide(L)'
;MSIDTTLSAVTGTVAAEVSASRGRSARDRVQDAALPISGKHALLHARRMRQREARTATRPLADVEGALRLRTEDGAVTFVLRPAASGLVVERTQRRPLGACFVQSFLFTDHEGFRRWCEADAVRFDEPVLYDRLRREGDARLSGKR
;
A
#
# COMPACT_ATOMS: atom_id res chain seq x y z
N MET A 1 2.37 47.37 -7.16
CA MET A 1 1.29 47.39 -6.14
C MET A 1 1.48 46.12 -5.32
N SER A 2 2.24 46.24 -4.25
CA SER A 2 1.76 46.40 -2.86
C SER A 2 1.43 45.06 -2.23
N ILE A 3 2.38 44.59 -1.42
CA ILE A 3 2.17 43.62 -0.35
C ILE A 3 1.34 44.29 0.75
N ASP A 4 0.34 43.61 1.30
CA ASP A 4 -0.14 43.90 2.66
C ASP A 4 -0.73 42.66 3.34
N THR A 5 0.03 42.24 4.34
CA THR A 5 -0.27 41.54 5.59
C THR A 5 -1.65 41.85 6.19
N THR A 6 -2.27 40.88 6.88
CA THR A 6 -2.83 41.10 8.23
C THR A 6 -3.14 39.78 8.94
N LEU A 7 -2.33 39.47 9.95
CA LEU A 7 -2.69 38.66 11.11
C LEU A 7 -3.69 39.45 11.96
N SER A 8 -4.69 38.79 12.53
CA SER A 8 -5.51 39.37 13.58
C SER A 8 -5.74 38.34 14.70
N ALA A 9 -5.07 38.58 15.83
CA ALA A 9 -5.37 38.00 17.12
C ALA A 9 -6.20 39.02 17.91
N VAL A 10 -7.30 38.57 18.52
CA VAL A 10 -7.97 39.34 19.58
C VAL A 10 -8.22 38.42 20.76
N THR A 11 -7.58 38.79 21.85
CA THR A 11 -7.76 38.31 23.22
C THR A 11 -8.99 38.99 23.83
N GLY A 12 -9.83 38.24 24.54
CA GLY A 12 -10.93 38.77 25.34
C GLY A 12 -11.13 37.93 26.59
N THR A 13 -10.65 38.44 27.71
CA THR A 13 -10.79 37.87 29.06
C THR A 13 -11.94 38.57 29.78
N VAL A 14 -12.82 37.82 30.46
CA VAL A 14 -13.48 38.23 31.72
C VAL A 14 -13.95 36.99 32.50
N ALA A 15 -13.87 37.11 33.82
CA ALA A 15 -13.88 36.06 34.84
C ALA A 15 -15.18 35.96 35.65
N ALA A 16 -15.38 34.82 36.35
CA ALA A 16 -15.97 34.61 37.70
C ALA A 16 -16.57 33.18 37.79
N GLU A 17 -15.92 32.23 38.48
CA GLU A 17 -16.10 31.81 39.91
C GLU A 17 -17.49 31.23 40.26
N VAL A 18 -17.73 30.21 41.10
CA VAL A 18 -17.02 29.14 41.83
C VAL A 18 -18.15 28.21 42.31
N SER A 19 -18.00 26.88 42.31
CA SER A 19 -18.52 26.00 43.38
C SER A 19 -18.08 24.55 43.20
N ALA A 20 -17.44 24.02 44.24
CA ALA A 20 -16.86 22.69 44.31
C ALA A 20 -17.90 21.60 44.59
N SER A 21 -17.70 20.41 44.03
CA SER A 21 -18.09 19.17 44.70
C SER A 21 -17.04 18.08 44.47
N ARG A 22 -16.69 17.39 45.56
CA ARG A 22 -15.67 16.34 45.68
C ARG A 22 -16.03 15.13 44.81
N GLY A 23 -15.05 14.57 44.10
CA GLY A 23 -15.26 13.28 43.44
C GLY A 23 -14.06 12.72 42.68
N ARG A 24 -13.16 12.07 43.42
CA ARG A 24 -12.26 10.98 42.98
C ARG A 24 -11.24 11.30 41.87
N SER A 25 -9.98 11.29 42.29
CA SER A 25 -8.80 11.19 41.43
C SER A 25 -8.96 10.03 40.44
N ALA A 26 -9.15 10.36 39.16
CA ALA A 26 -9.16 9.41 38.04
C ALA A 26 -7.97 9.66 37.10
N ARG A 27 -6.85 10.13 37.66
CA ARG A 27 -5.55 10.15 36.98
C ARG A 27 -4.83 8.83 37.26
N ASP A 28 -5.28 7.72 36.67
CA ASP A 28 -4.40 6.55 36.46
C ASP A 28 -5.01 5.51 35.52
N ARG A 29 -5.09 5.79 34.22
CA ARG A 29 -5.59 4.79 33.24
C ARG A 29 -4.98 4.92 31.85
N VAL A 30 -3.71 5.31 31.77
CA VAL A 30 -2.98 5.35 30.49
C VAL A 30 -1.63 4.62 30.57
N GLN A 31 -1.46 3.76 31.57
CA GLN A 31 -0.34 2.81 31.64
C GLN A 31 -0.86 1.38 31.82
N ASP A 32 -1.86 0.99 31.03
CA ASP A 32 -2.09 -0.45 30.82
C ASP A 32 -1.02 -0.89 29.80
N ALA A 33 0.16 -1.25 30.31
CA ALA A 33 1.21 -1.85 29.51
C ALA A 33 0.59 -3.04 28.80
N ALA A 34 0.59 -3.02 27.46
CA ALA A 34 -0.01 -4.05 26.63
C ALA A 34 0.39 -5.44 27.15
N LEU A 35 -0.56 -6.12 27.82
CA LEU A 35 -0.34 -7.45 28.36
C LEU A 35 0.14 -8.37 27.23
N PRO A 36 1.14 -9.24 27.48
CA PRO A 36 1.73 -10.06 26.45
C PRO A 36 0.64 -10.90 25.79
N ILE A 37 0.43 -10.65 24.49
CA ILE A 37 -0.51 -11.38 23.65
C ILE A 37 -0.17 -12.86 23.78
N SER A 38 -1.01 -13.62 24.49
CA SER A 38 -0.76 -15.04 24.76
C SER A 38 -0.36 -15.79 23.48
N GLY A 39 0.50 -16.81 23.58
CA GLY A 39 1.01 -17.54 22.40
C GLY A 39 -0.09 -18.06 21.47
N LYS A 40 -1.28 -18.37 22.01
CA LYS A 40 -2.48 -18.72 21.23
C LYS A 40 -2.97 -17.59 20.33
N HIS A 41 -2.97 -16.35 20.81
CA HIS A 41 -3.32 -15.19 20.00
C HIS A 41 -2.30 -14.95 18.89
N ALA A 42 -0.99 -15.11 19.17
CA ALA A 42 0.05 -15.01 18.15
C ALA A 42 -0.15 -16.06 17.02
N LEU A 43 -0.45 -17.31 17.40
CA LEU A 43 -0.77 -18.39 16.45
C LEU A 43 -2.05 -18.12 15.66
N LEU A 44 -3.10 -17.59 16.30
CA LEU A 44 -4.34 -17.21 15.62
C LEU A 44 -4.12 -16.03 14.66
N HIS A 45 -3.27 -15.07 15.03
CA HIS A 45 -2.89 -13.97 14.15
C HIS A 45 -2.13 -14.49 12.93
N ALA A 46 -1.12 -15.34 13.12
CA ALA A 46 -0.38 -15.98 12.03
C ALA A 46 -1.30 -16.81 11.11
N ARG A 47 -2.25 -17.56 11.68
CA ARG A 47 -3.23 -18.34 10.89
C ARG A 47 -4.15 -17.44 10.08
N ARG A 48 -4.65 -16.34 10.66
CA ARG A 48 -5.47 -15.35 9.94
C ARG A 48 -4.69 -14.68 8.82
N MET A 49 -3.40 -14.39 9.03
CA MET A 49 -2.52 -13.85 7.99
C MET A 49 -2.36 -14.82 6.82
N ARG A 50 -2.02 -16.09 7.09
CA ARG A 50 -1.93 -17.15 6.06
C ARG A 50 -3.24 -17.35 5.31
N GLN A 51 -4.38 -17.31 6.01
CA GLN A 51 -5.70 -17.43 5.37
C GLN A 51 -6.07 -16.21 4.54
N ARG A 52 -5.67 -14.99 4.93
CA ARG A 52 -5.85 -13.79 4.11
C ARG A 52 -4.98 -13.86 2.86
N GLU A 53 -3.72 -14.23 2.99
CA GLU A 53 -2.82 -14.47 1.85
C GLU A 53 -3.40 -15.49 0.87
N ALA A 54 -3.98 -16.58 1.38
CA ALA A 54 -4.64 -17.61 0.56
C ALA A 54 -5.96 -17.15 -0.08
N ARG A 55 -6.72 -16.25 0.57
CA ARG A 55 -7.99 -15.74 0.04
C ARG A 55 -7.82 -14.59 -0.95
N THR A 56 -6.77 -13.78 -0.79
CA THR A 56 -6.37 -12.77 -1.78
C THR A 56 -5.70 -13.39 -3.01
N ALA A 57 -5.30 -14.67 -2.92
CA ALA A 57 -4.95 -15.47 -4.09
C ALA A 57 -6.22 -15.84 -4.88
N THR A 58 -6.86 -14.85 -5.51
CA THR A 58 -7.54 -15.07 -6.79
C THR A 58 -6.57 -15.88 -7.65
N ARG A 59 -7.02 -16.98 -8.29
CA ARG A 59 -6.18 -17.95 -9.05
C ARG A 59 -4.93 -17.24 -9.59
N PRO A 60 -3.72 -17.56 -9.09
CA PRO A 60 -2.56 -16.73 -9.35
C PRO A 60 -2.40 -16.57 -10.84
N LEU A 61 -2.48 -15.33 -11.34
CA LEU A 61 -2.28 -14.98 -12.75
C LEU A 61 -0.94 -15.49 -13.30
N ALA A 62 -0.01 -15.85 -12.41
CA ALA A 62 1.28 -16.43 -12.74
C ALA A 62 1.23 -17.89 -13.19
N ASP A 63 0.11 -18.60 -12.99
CA ASP A 63 -0.06 -19.99 -13.44
C ASP A 63 -0.64 -20.07 -14.87
N VAL A 64 -0.67 -18.94 -15.56
CA VAL A 64 -1.05 -18.85 -16.97
C VAL A 64 0.20 -18.94 -17.83
N GLU A 65 0.15 -19.74 -18.88
CA GLU A 65 1.23 -19.89 -19.85
C GLU A 65 1.65 -18.52 -20.42
N GLY A 66 2.96 -18.26 -20.46
CA GLY A 66 3.52 -16.98 -20.90
C GLY A 66 3.47 -15.85 -19.86
N ALA A 67 2.96 -16.09 -18.65
CA ALA A 67 3.03 -15.13 -17.56
C ALA A 67 4.46 -15.03 -17.00
N LEU A 68 4.92 -13.80 -16.75
CA LEU A 68 6.18 -13.51 -16.08
C LEU A 68 5.92 -12.85 -14.74
N ARG A 69 6.52 -13.40 -13.69
CA ARG A 69 6.48 -12.83 -12.34
C ARG A 69 7.79 -12.11 -12.03
N LEU A 70 7.69 -10.86 -11.62
CA LEU A 70 8.78 -10.03 -11.10
C LEU A 70 8.46 -9.65 -9.66
N ARG A 71 9.43 -9.66 -8.74
CA ARG A 71 9.20 -9.32 -7.33
C ARG A 71 10.44 -8.74 -6.67
N THR A 72 10.22 -7.98 -5.60
CA THR A 72 11.26 -7.67 -4.61
C THR A 72 11.66 -8.93 -3.86
N GLU A 73 12.84 -8.91 -3.22
CA GLU A 73 13.35 -10.05 -2.46
C GLU A 73 12.45 -10.42 -1.28
N ASP A 74 11.96 -9.41 -0.57
CA ASP A 74 11.03 -9.53 0.56
C ASP A 74 9.58 -9.83 0.12
N GLY A 75 9.30 -9.75 -1.18
CA GLY A 75 7.95 -9.92 -1.74
C GLY A 75 6.97 -8.80 -1.39
N ALA A 76 7.43 -7.65 -0.90
CA ALA A 76 6.60 -6.47 -0.64
C ALA A 76 5.93 -5.95 -1.91
N VAL A 77 6.60 -6.03 -3.06
CA VAL A 77 6.02 -5.71 -4.37
C VAL A 77 6.19 -6.89 -5.32
N THR A 78 5.12 -7.27 -6.01
CA THR A 78 5.13 -8.30 -7.05
C THR A 78 4.35 -7.81 -8.27
N PHE A 79 4.94 -7.96 -9.45
CA PHE A 79 4.29 -7.78 -10.73
C PHE A 79 4.08 -9.13 -11.42
N VAL A 80 2.94 -9.31 -12.06
CA VAL A 80 2.68 -10.43 -12.96
C VAL A 80 2.28 -9.86 -14.32
N LEU A 81 3.10 -10.11 -15.33
CA LEU A 81 2.90 -9.65 -16.69
C LEU A 81 2.40 -10.82 -17.53
N ARG A 82 1.30 -10.64 -18.25
CA ARG A 82 0.70 -11.70 -19.05
C ARG A 82 0.22 -11.17 -20.41
N PRO A 83 0.56 -11.84 -21.52
CA PRO A 83 -0.08 -11.56 -22.81
C PRO A 83 -1.59 -11.76 -22.73
N ALA A 84 -2.35 -10.83 -23.28
CA ALA A 84 -3.79 -10.96 -23.53
C ALA A 84 -4.04 -10.82 -25.04
N ALA A 85 -5.23 -11.13 -25.55
CA ALA A 85 -5.54 -10.95 -26.98
C ALA A 85 -5.44 -9.47 -27.42
N SER A 86 -5.82 -8.53 -26.55
CA SER A 86 -5.86 -7.08 -26.83
C SER A 86 -4.63 -6.30 -26.38
N GLY A 87 -3.69 -6.91 -25.65
CA GLY A 87 -2.50 -6.19 -25.18
C GLY A 87 -1.73 -6.96 -24.11
N LEU A 88 -1.25 -6.22 -23.11
CA LEU A 88 -0.54 -6.72 -21.95
C LEU A 88 -1.38 -6.51 -20.69
N VAL A 89 -1.64 -7.59 -19.95
CA VAL A 89 -2.19 -7.50 -18.59
C VAL A 89 -1.05 -7.45 -17.59
N VAL A 90 -1.12 -6.49 -16.68
CA VAL A 90 -0.19 -6.33 -15.56
C VAL A 90 -0.97 -6.38 -14.27
N GLU A 91 -0.66 -7.34 -13.42
CA GLU A 91 -1.12 -7.35 -12.04
C GLU A 91 0.00 -6.86 -11.12
N ARG A 92 -0.31 -5.90 -10.25
CA ARG A 92 0.57 -5.38 -9.21
C ARG A 92 0.01 -5.77 -7.86
N THR A 93 0.81 -6.51 -7.09
CA THR A 93 0.54 -6.84 -5.70
C THR A 93 1.49 -6.06 -4.80
N GLN A 94 0.95 -5.33 -3.84
CA GLN A 94 1.72 -4.63 -2.81
C GLN A 94 1.32 -5.14 -1.42
N ARG A 95 2.27 -5.70 -0.68
CA ARG A 95 2.10 -6.20 0.68
C ARG A 95 2.70 -5.22 1.67
N ARG A 96 1.98 -4.94 2.75
CA ARG A 96 2.46 -4.13 3.87
C ARG A 96 2.82 -5.04 5.05
N PRO A 97 3.86 -4.70 5.85
CA PRO A 97 4.36 -5.53 6.96
C PRO A 97 3.31 -5.93 8.02
N LEU A 98 2.14 -5.28 8.05
CA LEU A 98 1.07 -5.53 9.04
C LEU A 98 -0.27 -5.95 8.40
N GLY A 99 -0.22 -6.54 7.20
CA GLY A 99 -1.30 -7.41 6.70
C GLY A 99 -2.29 -6.81 5.71
N ALA A 100 -2.07 -5.58 5.26
CA ALA A 100 -2.75 -5.09 4.07
C ALA A 100 -2.03 -5.63 2.82
N CYS A 101 -2.79 -6.24 1.91
CA CYS A 101 -2.33 -6.66 0.59
C CYS A 101 -3.23 -6.00 -0.44
N PHE A 102 -2.65 -5.21 -1.32
CA PHE A 102 -3.37 -4.53 -2.38
C PHE A 102 -3.02 -5.16 -3.72
N VAL A 103 -4.02 -5.55 -4.49
CA VAL A 103 -3.86 -6.15 -5.81
C VAL A 103 -4.57 -5.26 -6.82
N GLN A 104 -3.86 -4.83 -7.85
CA GLN A 104 -4.40 -4.04 -8.95
C GLN A 104 -4.12 -4.75 -10.26
N SER A 105 -5.10 -4.82 -11.13
CA SER A 105 -4.94 -5.35 -12.49
C SER A 105 -5.14 -4.24 -13.50
N PHE A 106 -4.25 -4.15 -14.47
CA PHE A 106 -4.25 -3.18 -15.54
C PHE A 106 -4.15 -3.89 -16.89
N LEU A 107 -4.83 -3.34 -17.90
CA LEU A 107 -4.69 -3.76 -19.29
C LEU A 107 -4.09 -2.59 -20.07
N PHE A 108 -2.97 -2.84 -20.75
CA PHE A 108 -2.32 -1.89 -21.63
C PHE A 108 -2.44 -2.38 -23.07
N THR A 109 -3.05 -1.55 -23.92
CA THR A 109 -3.22 -1.81 -25.35
C THR A 109 -2.05 -1.28 -26.18
N ASP A 110 -1.25 -0.39 -25.62
CA ASP A 110 -0.16 0.30 -26.29
C ASP A 110 1.03 0.56 -25.34
N HIS A 111 2.18 0.87 -25.93
CA HIS A 111 3.43 1.14 -25.22
C HIS A 111 3.39 2.43 -24.39
N GLU A 112 2.69 3.46 -24.86
CA GLU A 112 2.72 4.77 -24.23
C GLU A 112 1.97 4.76 -22.89
N GLY A 113 0.79 4.15 -22.85
CA GLY A 113 0.02 3.94 -21.63
C GLY A 113 0.78 3.12 -20.60
N PHE A 114 1.43 2.03 -21.04
CA PHE A 114 2.26 1.20 -20.16
C PHE A 114 3.44 1.97 -19.57
N ARG A 115 4.17 2.74 -20.39
CA ARG A 115 5.35 3.51 -19.94
C ARG A 115 4.97 4.62 -18.97
N ARG A 116 3.90 5.38 -19.25
CA ARG A 116 3.40 6.42 -18.36
C ARG A 116 2.99 5.85 -17.00
N TRP A 117 2.35 4.68 -16.99
CA TRP A 117 2.01 3.99 -15.75
C TRP A 117 3.27 3.57 -14.97
N CYS A 118 4.29 3.02 -15.65
CA CYS A 118 5.56 2.67 -14.99
C CYS A 118 6.24 3.90 -14.38
N GLU A 119 6.25 5.04 -15.08
CA GLU A 119 6.89 6.28 -14.62
C GLU A 119 6.16 6.93 -13.43
N ALA A 120 4.86 6.69 -13.31
CA ALA A 120 4.07 7.13 -12.17
C ALA A 120 4.24 6.25 -10.92
N ASP A 121 4.74 5.00 -11.06
CA ASP A 121 4.89 4.09 -9.93
C ASP A 121 6.14 4.43 -9.10
N ALA A 122 5.95 4.52 -7.78
CA ALA A 122 7.03 4.82 -6.83
C ALA A 122 8.12 3.73 -6.79
N VAL A 123 7.82 2.50 -7.25
CA VAL A 123 8.77 1.38 -7.31
C VAL A 123 10.06 1.73 -8.07
N ARG A 124 10.02 2.71 -8.98
CA ARG A 124 11.21 3.19 -9.71
C ARG A 124 12.27 3.82 -8.83
N PHE A 125 11.89 4.30 -7.65
CA PHE A 125 12.79 4.91 -6.69
C PHE A 125 13.28 3.90 -5.66
N ASP A 126 12.36 3.08 -5.14
CA ASP A 126 12.67 2.13 -4.08
C ASP A 126 13.40 0.88 -4.63
N GLU A 127 13.05 0.45 -5.83
CA GLU A 127 13.44 -0.83 -6.43
C GLU A 127 13.83 -0.65 -7.91
N PRO A 128 14.89 0.11 -8.22
CA PRO A 128 15.24 0.50 -9.59
C PRO A 128 15.49 -0.69 -10.52
N VAL A 129 16.09 -1.77 -10.00
CA VAL A 129 16.34 -3.00 -10.78
C VAL A 129 15.02 -3.70 -11.14
N LEU A 130 14.06 -3.72 -10.22
CA LEU A 130 12.73 -4.30 -10.47
C LEU A 130 11.98 -3.47 -11.52
N TYR A 131 12.06 -2.14 -11.41
CA TYR A 131 11.48 -1.21 -12.37
C TYR A 131 12.06 -1.38 -13.78
N ASP A 132 13.38 -1.46 -13.92
CA ASP A 132 14.02 -1.65 -15.23
C ASP A 132 13.61 -2.97 -15.88
N ARG A 133 13.54 -4.04 -15.09
CA ARG A 133 13.02 -5.34 -15.55
C ARG A 133 11.56 -5.24 -15.97
N LEU A 134 10.72 -4.59 -15.18
CA LEU A 134 9.30 -4.38 -15.50
C LEU A 134 9.14 -3.68 -16.85
N ARG A 135 9.87 -2.59 -17.09
CA ARG A 135 9.83 -1.85 -18.36
C ARG A 135 10.27 -2.70 -19.53
N ARG A 136 11.45 -3.32 -19.45
CA ARG A 136 12.01 -4.13 -20.54
C ARG A 136 11.11 -5.30 -20.91
N GLU A 137 10.62 -6.01 -19.90
CA GLU A 137 9.79 -7.21 -20.10
C GLU A 137 8.37 -6.87 -20.56
N GLY A 138 7.82 -5.73 -20.14
CA GLY A 138 6.54 -5.22 -20.60
C GLY A 138 6.60 -4.72 -22.04
N ASP A 139 7.62 -3.93 -22.39
CA ASP A 139 7.84 -3.47 -23.77
C ASP A 139 8.02 -4.66 -24.72
N ALA A 140 8.84 -5.65 -24.36
CA ALA A 140 9.02 -6.84 -25.19
C ALA A 140 7.69 -7.58 -25.48
N ARG A 141 6.80 -7.67 -24.48
CA ARG A 141 5.49 -8.34 -24.62
C ARG A 141 4.48 -7.53 -25.42
N LEU A 142 4.57 -6.20 -25.40
CA LEU A 142 3.75 -5.33 -26.23
C LEU A 142 4.23 -5.30 -27.69
N SER A 143 5.54 -5.43 -27.93
CA SER A 143 6.13 -5.47 -29.28
C SER A 143 5.92 -6.80 -30.03
N GLY A 144 5.68 -7.90 -29.32
CA GLY A 144 5.45 -9.24 -29.91
C GLY A 144 4.11 -9.41 -30.66
N LYS A 145 3.38 -8.32 -30.88
CA LYS A 145 2.14 -8.28 -31.65
C LYS A 145 2.27 -7.28 -32.79
N ARG A 146 2.71 -7.78 -33.94
CA ARG A 146 2.33 -7.23 -35.24
C ARG A 146 1.81 -8.38 -36.09
#